data_AF-C6EQK3-F1
#
_entry.id   AF-C6EQK3-F1
#
_cell.length_a   1.000
_cell.length_b   1.000
_cell.length_c   1.000
_cell.angle_alpha   90.00
_cell.angle_beta   90.00
_cell.angle_gamma   90.00
#
_symmetry.space_group_name_H-M   'P 1'
#
loop_
_entity.id
_entity.type
_entity.pdbx_description
1 polymer ?
#
loop_
_entity_poly.entity_id
_entity_poly.type
_entity_poly.pdbx_seq_one_letter_code
_entity_poly.pdbx_strand_id
1 'polypeptide(L)'
;MMMVEDIKKDFNNLLKEIQENTAKELQVLTEKHENTTKQVEVLKEKQESTSKQVMEMNKAILDLKREVDTIKKTQSEATLEIETLGKKSGSIDASISNRIQEMEERMSGAEDSIENISTTIKENAKGKNMLTQSIQEIQDTMRRPNLQIIGVDENEDFQFKGAANIFNKIIEENFPNIKRCP
;
A
#
# COMPACT_ATOMS: atom_id res chain seq x y z
N MET A 1 82.34 102.35 -0.73
CA MET A 1 82.68 100.91 -0.70
C MET A 1 81.54 100.04 -0.14
N MET A 2 80.66 100.57 0.75
CA MET A 2 79.56 99.80 1.37
C MET A 2 78.43 99.30 0.43
N MET A 3 78.01 100.06 -0.59
CA MET A 3 76.84 99.69 -1.43
C MET A 3 76.99 98.38 -2.23
N VAL A 4 78.20 98.01 -2.63
CA VAL A 4 78.44 96.79 -3.44
C VAL A 4 78.41 95.54 -2.55
N GLU A 5 78.81 95.66 -1.28
CA GLU A 5 78.79 94.57 -0.32
C GLU A 5 77.36 94.24 0.13
N ASP A 6 76.50 95.25 0.27
CA ASP A 6 75.08 95.08 0.63
C ASP A 6 74.30 94.35 -0.48
N ILE A 7 74.48 94.73 -1.74
CA ILE A 7 73.85 94.05 -2.89
C ILE A 7 74.29 92.57 -2.96
N LYS A 8 75.57 92.29 -2.71
CA LYS A 8 76.09 90.92 -2.70
C LYS A 8 75.49 90.10 -1.56
N LYS A 9 75.25 90.71 -0.40
CA LYS A 9 74.60 90.08 0.75
C LYS A 9 73.13 89.79 0.47
N ASP A 10 72.39 90.73 -0.11
CA ASP A 10 70.98 90.56 -0.47
C ASP A 10 70.79 89.50 -1.56
N PHE A 11 71.67 89.48 -2.57
CA PHE A 11 71.67 88.43 -3.59
C PHE A 11 71.93 87.04 -2.98
N ASN A 12 72.90 86.92 -2.06
CA ASN A 12 73.18 85.66 -1.38
C ASN A 12 72.03 85.20 -0.48
N ASN A 13 71.34 86.13 0.19
CA ASN A 13 70.16 85.81 0.99
C ASN A 13 69.00 85.31 0.11
N LEU A 14 68.72 86.00 -1.00
CA LEU A 14 67.68 85.61 -1.96
C LEU A 14 67.98 84.23 -2.57
N LEU A 15 69.25 83.98 -2.92
CA LEU A 15 69.69 82.68 -3.45
C LEU A 15 69.49 81.56 -2.42
N LYS A 16 69.82 81.81 -1.15
CA LYS A 16 69.64 80.86 -0.06
C LYS A 16 68.15 80.57 0.17
N GLU A 17 67.31 81.59 0.13
CA GLU A 17 65.86 81.45 0.27
C GLU A 17 65.24 80.64 -0.87
N ILE A 18 65.66 80.87 -2.12
CA ILE A 18 65.26 80.05 -3.28
C ILE A 18 65.69 78.60 -3.08
N GLN A 19 66.94 78.36 -2.69
CA GLN A 19 67.46 77.01 -2.44
C GLN A 19 66.68 76.28 -1.33
N GLU A 20 66.38 76.96 -0.22
CA GLU A 20 65.60 76.40 0.87
C GLU A 20 64.15 76.10 0.47
N ASN A 21 63.51 76.98 -0.30
CA ASN A 21 62.14 76.76 -0.78
C ASN A 21 62.07 75.63 -1.80
N THR A 22 62.99 75.58 -2.77
CA THR A 22 63.10 74.46 -3.72
C THR A 22 63.36 73.15 -3.00
N ALA A 23 64.22 73.12 -1.96
CA ALA A 23 64.48 71.90 -1.19
C ALA A 23 63.23 71.39 -0.44
N LYS A 24 62.45 72.29 0.17
CA LYS A 24 61.18 71.93 0.83
C LYS A 24 60.15 71.37 -0.15
N GLU A 25 59.96 72.02 -1.30
CA GLU A 25 59.06 71.52 -2.34
C GLU A 25 59.48 70.16 -2.88
N LEU A 26 60.80 69.97 -3.08
CA LEU A 26 61.35 68.70 -3.55
C LEU A 26 61.18 67.59 -2.52
N GLN A 27 61.35 67.89 -1.22
CA GLN A 27 61.08 66.94 -0.14
C GLN A 27 59.60 66.52 -0.12
N VAL A 28 58.66 67.47 -0.16
CA VAL A 28 57.21 67.18 -0.18
C VAL A 28 56.84 66.34 -1.41
N LEU A 29 57.42 66.63 -2.57
CA LEU A 29 57.21 65.85 -3.78
C LEU A 29 57.74 64.41 -3.63
N THR A 30 58.88 64.24 -2.99
CA THR A 30 59.51 62.92 -2.75
C THR A 30 58.66 62.06 -1.81
N GLU A 31 58.19 62.64 -0.70
CA GLU A 31 57.28 61.97 0.26
C GLU A 31 55.95 61.58 -0.41
N LYS A 32 55.39 62.47 -1.24
CA LYS A 32 54.17 62.16 -2.00
C LYS A 32 54.39 61.04 -3.01
N HIS A 33 55.54 61.02 -3.69
CA HIS A 33 55.90 59.95 -4.61
C HIS A 33 56.01 58.61 -3.87
N GLU A 34 56.75 58.55 -2.75
CA GLU A 34 56.90 57.34 -1.94
C GLU A 34 55.56 56.79 -1.44
N ASN A 35 54.68 57.66 -0.94
CA ASN A 35 53.33 57.29 -0.51
C ASN A 35 52.45 56.77 -1.65
N THR A 36 52.61 57.33 -2.85
CA THR A 36 51.90 56.86 -4.05
C THR A 36 52.41 55.47 -4.47
N THR A 37 53.73 55.25 -4.45
CA THR A 37 54.33 53.94 -4.77
C THR A 37 53.81 52.85 -3.83
N LYS A 38 53.79 53.10 -2.51
CA LYS A 38 53.25 52.15 -1.52
C LYS A 38 51.78 51.80 -1.76
N GLN A 39 50.95 52.81 -2.08
CA GLN A 39 49.53 52.57 -2.41
C GLN A 39 49.36 51.73 -3.68
N VAL A 40 50.16 51.97 -4.71
CA VAL A 40 50.13 51.19 -5.96
C VAL A 40 50.52 49.73 -5.71
N GLU A 41 51.51 49.48 -4.86
CA GLU A 41 51.94 48.13 -4.51
C GLU A 41 50.83 47.34 -3.79
N VAL A 42 50.18 47.95 -2.79
CA VAL A 42 49.02 47.35 -2.10
C VAL A 42 47.85 47.08 -3.05
N LEU A 43 47.58 47.97 -4.00
CA LEU A 43 46.54 47.77 -5.02
C LEU A 43 46.86 46.57 -5.93
N LYS A 44 48.14 46.42 -6.31
CA LYS A 44 48.59 45.31 -7.15
C LYS A 44 48.41 43.96 -6.45
N GLU A 45 48.77 43.86 -5.17
CA GLU A 45 48.55 42.64 -4.38
C GLU A 45 47.07 42.28 -4.26
N LYS A 46 46.20 43.26 -3.96
CA LYS A 46 44.74 43.06 -3.91
C LYS A 46 44.17 42.64 -5.26
N GLN A 47 44.68 43.18 -6.36
CA GLN A 47 44.26 42.77 -7.70
C GLN A 47 44.64 41.31 -7.97
N GLU A 48 45.86 40.89 -7.60
CA GLU A 48 46.32 39.52 -7.79
C GLU A 48 45.52 38.52 -6.94
N SER A 49 45.25 38.85 -5.67
CA SER A 49 44.43 37.99 -4.80
C SER A 49 43.00 37.85 -5.33
N THR A 50 42.41 38.95 -5.81
CA THR A 50 41.07 38.93 -6.42
C THR A 50 41.05 38.10 -7.71
N SER A 51 42.09 38.22 -8.54
CA SER A 51 42.20 37.44 -9.78
C SER A 51 42.28 35.93 -9.51
N LYS A 52 43.03 35.51 -8.48
CA LYS A 52 43.09 34.10 -8.04
C LYS A 52 41.72 33.59 -7.58
N GLN A 53 41.02 34.35 -6.74
CA GLN A 53 39.67 34.00 -6.28
C GLN A 53 38.68 33.87 -7.45
N VAL A 54 38.71 34.79 -8.41
CA VAL A 54 37.84 34.73 -9.60
C VAL A 54 38.13 33.48 -10.44
N MET A 55 39.40 33.08 -10.58
CA MET A 55 39.77 31.87 -11.30
C MET A 55 39.25 30.60 -10.62
N GLU A 56 39.37 30.53 -9.29
CA GLU A 56 38.83 29.42 -8.49
C GLU A 56 37.31 29.34 -8.58
N MET A 57 36.62 30.49 -8.47
CA MET A 57 35.17 30.57 -8.64
C MET A 57 34.73 30.10 -10.03
N ASN A 58 35.44 30.49 -11.09
CA ASN A 58 35.11 30.05 -12.45
C ASN A 58 35.25 28.54 -12.61
N LYS A 59 36.26 27.92 -11.97
CA LYS A 59 36.41 26.47 -11.96
C LYS A 59 35.23 25.79 -11.27
N ALA A 60 34.85 26.28 -10.08
CA ALA A 60 33.71 25.75 -9.34
C ALA A 60 32.40 25.88 -10.12
N ILE A 61 32.17 26.99 -10.83
CA ILE A 61 30.99 27.18 -11.69
C ILE A 61 30.96 26.15 -12.83
N LEU A 62 32.09 25.85 -13.46
CA LEU A 62 32.16 24.85 -14.53
C LEU A 62 31.88 23.44 -14.01
N ASP A 63 32.35 23.11 -12.80
CA ASP A 63 32.10 21.82 -12.17
C ASP A 63 30.62 21.68 -11.80
N LEU A 64 30.02 22.69 -11.16
CA LEU A 64 28.59 22.72 -10.87
C LEU A 64 27.73 22.58 -12.12
N LYS A 65 28.13 23.19 -13.25
CA LYS A 65 27.41 23.08 -14.51
C LYS A 65 27.37 21.63 -15.02
N ARG A 66 28.49 20.89 -14.91
CA ARG A 66 28.55 19.47 -15.30
C ARG A 66 27.71 18.59 -14.38
N GLU A 67 27.70 18.89 -13.08
CA GLU A 67 26.85 18.19 -12.12
C GLU A 67 25.37 18.40 -12.43
N VAL A 68 24.96 19.65 -12.71
CA VAL A 68 23.58 19.98 -13.11
C VAL A 68 23.15 19.24 -14.37
N ASP A 69 24.00 19.18 -15.40
CA ASP A 69 23.70 18.46 -16.63
C ASP A 69 23.52 16.95 -16.38
N THR A 70 24.34 16.39 -15.49
CA THR A 70 24.24 14.98 -15.08
C THR A 70 22.95 14.71 -14.33
N ILE A 71 22.61 15.54 -13.35
CA ILE A 71 21.37 15.46 -12.57
C ILE A 71 20.16 15.53 -13.50
N LYS A 72 20.17 16.47 -14.47
CA LYS A 72 19.09 16.62 -15.44
C LYS A 72 18.88 15.37 -16.29
N LYS A 73 19.98 14.72 -16.72
CA LYS A 73 19.92 13.46 -17.46
C LYS A 73 19.31 12.35 -16.60
N THR A 74 19.80 12.15 -15.38
CA THR A 74 19.28 11.14 -14.45
C THR A 74 17.81 11.37 -14.11
N GLN A 75 17.39 12.63 -13.92
CA GLN A 75 15.99 12.98 -13.66
C GLN A 75 15.09 12.61 -14.84
N SER A 76 15.54 12.83 -16.09
CA SER A 76 14.79 12.45 -17.28
C SER A 76 14.62 10.93 -17.40
N GLU A 77 15.67 10.16 -17.12
CA GLU A 77 15.63 8.69 -17.14
C GLU A 77 14.68 8.16 -16.06
N ALA A 78 14.79 8.66 -14.82
CA ALA A 78 13.91 8.28 -13.72
C ALA A 78 12.44 8.60 -14.01
N THR A 79 12.15 9.74 -14.66
CA THR A 79 10.77 10.11 -15.03
C THR A 79 10.16 9.11 -16.02
N LEU A 80 10.93 8.68 -17.01
CA LEU A 80 10.48 7.67 -17.99
C LEU A 80 10.23 6.31 -17.31
N GLU A 81 11.11 5.89 -16.41
CA GLU A 81 10.92 4.65 -15.64
C GLU A 81 9.64 4.70 -14.80
N ILE A 82 9.39 5.81 -14.08
CA ILE A 82 8.17 6.00 -13.30
C ILE A 82 6.92 5.92 -14.19
N GLU A 83 6.93 6.55 -15.37
CA GLU A 83 5.80 6.49 -16.30
C GLU A 83 5.53 5.06 -16.78
N THR A 84 6.58 4.31 -17.15
CA THR A 84 6.44 2.92 -17.62
C THR A 84 5.91 2.00 -16.52
N LEU A 85 6.41 2.15 -15.29
CA LEU A 85 5.91 1.42 -14.12
C LEU A 85 4.46 1.78 -13.80
N GLY A 86 4.10 3.06 -13.88
CA GLY A 86 2.73 3.53 -13.68
C GLY A 86 1.76 2.89 -14.68
N LYS A 87 2.11 2.85 -15.98
CA LYS A 87 1.30 2.17 -17.01
C LYS A 87 1.15 0.67 -16.75
N LYS A 88 2.24 0.01 -16.35
CA LYS A 88 2.22 -1.42 -16.00
C LYS A 88 1.35 -1.70 -14.78
N SER A 89 1.45 -0.87 -13.73
CA SER A 89 0.59 -0.98 -12.54
C SER A 89 -0.87 -0.84 -12.92
N GLY A 90 -1.24 0.19 -13.70
CA GLY A 90 -2.63 0.40 -14.12
C GLY A 90 -3.21 -0.79 -14.90
N SER A 91 -2.41 -1.46 -15.74
CA SER A 91 -2.86 -2.67 -16.44
C SER A 91 -3.04 -3.86 -15.50
N ILE A 92 -2.19 -4.00 -14.49
CA ILE A 92 -2.31 -5.07 -13.48
C ILE A 92 -3.54 -4.83 -12.61
N ASP A 93 -3.76 -3.59 -12.18
CA ASP A 93 -4.91 -3.20 -11.36
C ASP A 93 -6.22 -3.49 -12.09
N ALA A 94 -6.32 -3.09 -13.37
CA ALA A 94 -7.50 -3.41 -14.19
C ALA A 94 -7.72 -4.92 -14.35
N SER A 95 -6.65 -5.70 -14.54
CA SER A 95 -6.74 -7.17 -14.66
C SER A 95 -7.20 -7.82 -13.36
N ILE A 96 -6.70 -7.36 -12.20
CA ILE A 96 -7.10 -7.86 -10.89
C ILE A 96 -8.57 -7.51 -10.63
N SER A 97 -8.99 -6.27 -10.89
CA SER A 97 -10.38 -5.83 -10.72
C SER A 97 -11.35 -6.66 -11.55
N ASN A 98 -11.04 -6.94 -12.82
CA ASN A 98 -11.88 -7.79 -13.67
C ASN A 98 -12.00 -9.22 -13.11
N ARG A 99 -10.91 -9.80 -12.61
CA ARG A 99 -10.93 -11.14 -12.01
C ARG A 99 -11.72 -11.19 -10.71
N ILE A 100 -11.65 -10.13 -9.89
CA ILE A 100 -12.45 -10.02 -8.67
C ILE A 100 -13.93 -9.96 -9.04
N GLN A 101 -14.32 -9.11 -9.99
CA GLN A 101 -15.70 -9.00 -10.43
C GLN A 101 -16.25 -10.34 -10.96
N GLU A 102 -15.49 -11.05 -11.80
CA GLU A 102 -15.89 -12.38 -12.30
C GLU A 102 -16.10 -13.37 -11.15
N MET A 103 -15.24 -13.35 -10.13
CA MET A 103 -15.37 -14.20 -8.95
C MET A 103 -16.60 -13.83 -8.12
N GLU A 104 -16.88 -12.55 -7.94
CA GLU A 104 -18.07 -12.07 -7.22
C GLU A 104 -19.36 -12.52 -7.91
N GLU A 105 -19.45 -12.39 -9.24
CA GLU A 105 -20.61 -12.86 -10.02
C GLU A 105 -20.80 -14.38 -9.90
N ARG A 106 -19.72 -15.15 -9.98
CA ARG A 106 -19.76 -16.61 -9.80
C ARG A 106 -20.15 -17.02 -8.38
N MET A 107 -19.68 -16.29 -7.37
CA MET A 107 -20.05 -16.53 -5.97
C MET A 107 -21.53 -16.25 -5.74
N SER A 108 -22.05 -15.13 -6.23
CA SER A 108 -23.47 -14.79 -6.14
C SER A 108 -24.35 -15.87 -6.78
N GLY A 109 -24.00 -16.35 -7.99
CA GLY A 109 -24.76 -17.43 -8.62
C GLY A 109 -24.69 -18.77 -7.87
N ALA A 110 -23.57 -19.05 -7.19
CA ALA A 110 -23.43 -20.22 -6.35
C ALA A 110 -24.26 -20.11 -5.06
N GLU A 111 -24.32 -18.92 -4.43
CA GLU A 111 -25.15 -18.64 -3.26
C GLU A 111 -26.64 -18.88 -3.56
N ASP A 112 -27.15 -18.32 -4.66
CA ASP A 112 -28.53 -18.53 -5.11
C ASP A 112 -28.83 -20.02 -5.35
N SER A 113 -27.88 -20.75 -5.94
CA SER A 113 -28.02 -22.18 -6.20
C SER A 113 -28.07 -22.99 -4.90
N ILE A 114 -27.22 -22.65 -3.93
CA ILE A 114 -27.19 -23.29 -2.61
C ILE A 114 -28.50 -23.05 -1.86
N GLU A 115 -29.03 -21.82 -1.92
CA GLU A 115 -30.32 -21.50 -1.30
C GLU A 115 -31.46 -22.33 -1.90
N ASN A 116 -31.53 -22.42 -3.23
CA ASN A 116 -32.53 -23.25 -3.93
C ASN A 116 -32.42 -24.74 -3.60
N ILE A 117 -31.20 -25.27 -3.45
CA ILE A 117 -31.00 -26.66 -3.03
C ILE A 117 -31.46 -26.86 -1.58
N SER A 118 -31.17 -25.90 -0.69
CA SER A 118 -31.56 -25.94 0.72
C SER A 118 -33.09 -25.97 0.88
N THR A 119 -33.80 -25.12 0.14
CA THR A 119 -35.28 -25.12 0.15
C THR A 119 -35.84 -26.44 -0.37
N THR A 120 -35.30 -26.96 -1.48
CA THR A 120 -35.70 -28.26 -2.05
C THR A 120 -35.49 -29.42 -1.07
N ILE A 121 -34.35 -29.47 -0.38
CA ILE A 121 -34.07 -30.50 0.64
C ILE A 121 -35.10 -30.42 1.77
N LYS A 122 -35.43 -29.22 2.23
CA LYS A 122 -36.42 -28.99 3.29
C LYS A 122 -37.81 -29.46 2.88
N GLU A 123 -38.23 -29.21 1.64
CA GLU A 123 -39.52 -29.67 1.10
C GLU A 123 -39.57 -31.20 0.97
N ASN A 124 -38.51 -31.80 0.44
CA ASN A 124 -38.41 -33.26 0.34
C ASN A 124 -38.43 -33.95 1.72
N ALA A 125 -37.78 -33.36 2.73
CA ALA A 125 -37.83 -33.87 4.10
C ALA A 125 -39.27 -33.86 4.65
N LYS A 126 -40.03 -32.79 4.42
CA LYS A 126 -41.47 -32.73 4.79
C LYS A 126 -42.26 -33.82 4.07
N GLY A 127 -42.07 -33.98 2.75
CA GLY A 127 -42.74 -35.01 1.96
C GLY A 127 -42.45 -36.42 2.45
N LYS A 128 -41.19 -36.73 2.77
CA LYS A 128 -40.79 -38.03 3.35
C LYS A 128 -41.47 -38.30 4.69
N ASN A 129 -41.58 -37.30 5.55
CA ASN A 129 -42.24 -37.46 6.85
C ASN A 129 -43.74 -37.75 6.68
N MET A 130 -44.42 -37.02 5.79
CA MET A 130 -45.82 -37.27 5.48
C MET A 130 -46.06 -38.68 4.94
N LEU A 131 -45.23 -39.12 3.98
CA LEU A 131 -45.33 -40.46 3.41
C LEU A 131 -45.10 -41.56 4.47
N THR A 132 -44.11 -41.36 5.34
CA THR A 132 -43.81 -42.29 6.44
C THR A 132 -45.01 -42.42 7.38
N GLN A 133 -45.63 -41.30 7.74
CA GLN A 133 -46.83 -41.27 8.56
C GLN A 133 -48.00 -41.98 7.87
N SER A 134 -48.27 -41.70 6.60
CA SER A 134 -49.36 -42.36 5.86
C SER A 134 -49.17 -43.88 5.76
N ILE A 135 -47.93 -44.36 5.56
CA ILE A 135 -47.64 -45.80 5.55
C ILE A 135 -47.93 -46.42 6.93
N GLN A 136 -47.53 -45.75 8.01
CA GLN A 136 -47.80 -46.21 9.37
C GLN A 136 -49.31 -46.32 9.64
N GLU A 137 -50.08 -45.28 9.28
CA GLU A 137 -51.54 -45.27 9.42
C GLU A 137 -52.22 -46.41 8.63
N ILE A 138 -51.75 -46.69 7.41
CA ILE A 138 -52.26 -47.81 6.60
C ILE A 138 -51.92 -49.15 7.26
N GLN A 139 -50.67 -49.34 7.70
CA GLN A 139 -50.25 -50.57 8.38
C GLN A 139 -51.05 -50.83 9.64
N ASP A 140 -51.28 -49.81 10.46
CA ASP A 140 -52.06 -49.90 11.68
C ASP A 140 -53.53 -50.21 11.38
N THR A 141 -54.09 -49.61 10.33
CA THR A 141 -55.45 -49.90 9.87
C THR A 141 -55.61 -51.35 9.41
N MET A 142 -54.64 -51.87 8.63
CA MET A 142 -54.66 -53.26 8.15
C MET A 142 -54.43 -54.28 9.28
N ARG A 143 -53.67 -53.91 10.32
CA ARG A 143 -53.42 -54.78 11.49
C ARG A 143 -54.54 -54.74 12.52
N ARG A 144 -55.36 -53.69 12.54
CA ARG A 144 -56.45 -53.50 13.50
C ARG A 144 -57.39 -54.71 13.70
N PRO A 145 -57.83 -55.46 12.68
CA PRO A 145 -58.67 -56.65 12.89
C PRO A 145 -57.87 -57.91 13.23
N ASN A 146 -56.54 -57.89 13.10
CA ASN A 146 -55.71 -59.08 13.30
C ASN A 146 -55.43 -59.27 14.79
N LEU A 147 -55.64 -60.49 15.28
CA LEU A 147 -55.31 -60.88 16.65
C LEU A 147 -54.08 -61.80 16.63
N GLN A 148 -53.10 -61.50 17.48
CA GLN A 148 -51.93 -62.35 17.67
C GLN A 148 -52.11 -63.20 18.94
N ILE A 149 -52.13 -64.51 18.79
CA ILE A 149 -52.19 -65.47 19.90
C ILE A 149 -50.80 -66.08 20.05
N ILE A 150 -50.17 -65.89 21.22
CA ILE A 150 -48.81 -66.36 21.52
C ILE A 150 -48.90 -67.49 22.57
N GLY A 151 -47.94 -68.41 22.55
CA GLY A 151 -47.86 -69.51 23.53
C GLY A 151 -48.76 -70.70 23.22
N VAL A 152 -49.15 -70.87 21.95
CA VAL A 152 -49.88 -72.06 21.48
C VAL A 152 -48.91 -73.23 21.35
N ASP A 153 -49.22 -74.37 21.96
CA ASP A 153 -48.44 -75.60 21.87
C ASP A 153 -48.58 -76.25 20.48
N GLU A 154 -47.46 -76.50 19.80
CA GLU A 154 -47.37 -77.03 18.43
C GLU A 154 -47.43 -78.57 18.38
N ASN A 155 -48.33 -79.19 19.17
CA ASN A 155 -48.49 -80.65 19.21
C ASN A 155 -49.22 -81.20 17.96
N GLU A 156 -49.25 -82.53 17.79
CA GLU A 156 -49.87 -83.19 16.61
C GLU A 156 -51.34 -82.76 16.39
N ASP A 157 -52.07 -82.49 17.47
CA ASP A 157 -53.45 -81.99 17.44
C ASP A 157 -53.57 -80.61 16.77
N PHE A 158 -52.55 -79.75 16.87
CA PHE A 158 -52.47 -78.49 16.13
C PHE A 158 -52.42 -78.73 14.61
N GLN A 159 -51.59 -79.69 14.18
CA GLN A 159 -51.38 -80.00 12.76
C GLN A 159 -52.60 -80.68 12.13
N PHE A 160 -53.30 -81.56 12.86
CA PHE A 160 -54.44 -82.31 12.33
C PHE A 160 -55.79 -81.57 12.40
N LYS A 161 -56.01 -80.69 13.38
CA LYS A 161 -57.30 -80.00 13.59
C LYS A 161 -57.32 -78.55 13.11
N GLY A 162 -56.15 -77.95 12.87
CA GLY A 162 -55.98 -76.61 12.31
C GLY A 162 -56.25 -75.47 13.30
N ALA A 163 -55.81 -74.26 12.92
CA ALA A 163 -55.84 -73.07 13.78
C ALA A 163 -57.25 -72.63 14.21
N ALA A 164 -58.27 -72.85 13.38
CA ALA A 164 -59.66 -72.48 13.69
C ALA A 164 -60.21 -73.27 14.88
N ASN A 165 -59.85 -74.55 15.00
CA ASN A 165 -60.29 -75.38 16.12
C ASN A 165 -59.70 -74.89 17.45
N ILE A 166 -58.42 -74.50 17.43
CA ILE A 166 -57.73 -73.95 18.60
C ILE A 166 -58.35 -72.62 19.01
N PHE A 167 -58.62 -71.74 18.04
CA PHE A 167 -59.30 -70.47 18.32
C PHE A 167 -60.65 -70.69 19.02
N ASN A 168 -61.46 -71.62 18.51
CA ASN A 168 -62.75 -71.94 19.11
C ASN A 168 -62.63 -72.49 20.54
N LYS A 169 -61.63 -73.35 20.80
CA LYS A 169 -61.36 -73.87 22.15
C LYS A 169 -60.97 -72.77 23.13
N ILE A 170 -60.09 -71.84 22.71
CA ILE A 170 -59.69 -70.68 23.52
C ILE A 170 -60.92 -69.82 23.88
N ILE A 171 -61.81 -69.57 22.92
CA ILE A 171 -63.05 -68.81 23.13
C ILE A 171 -63.98 -69.52 24.12
N GLU A 172 -64.17 -70.84 24.00
CA GLU A 172 -65.01 -71.61 24.93
C GLU A 172 -64.47 -71.60 26.37
N GLU A 173 -63.17 -71.81 26.53
CA GLU A 173 -62.52 -71.91 27.84
C GLU A 173 -62.43 -70.55 28.56
N ASN A 174 -62.15 -69.46 27.83
CA ASN A 174 -61.85 -68.16 28.43
C ASN A 174 -62.99 -67.14 28.29
N PHE A 175 -63.82 -67.26 27.26
CA PHE A 175 -64.86 -66.28 26.92
C PHE A 175 -66.23 -66.94 26.67
N PRO A 176 -66.81 -67.65 27.66
CA PRO A 176 -68.03 -68.44 27.49
C PRO A 176 -69.25 -67.60 27.04
N ASN A 177 -69.24 -66.29 27.29
CA ASN A 177 -70.31 -65.38 26.90
C ASN A 177 -70.23 -64.92 25.44
N ILE A 178 -69.09 -65.09 24.75
CA ILE A 178 -68.93 -64.66 23.35
C ILE A 178 -69.75 -65.55 22.39
N LYS A 179 -69.98 -66.82 22.73
CA LYS A 179 -70.83 -67.74 21.94
C LYS A 179 -72.35 -67.51 22.10
N ARG A 180 -72.77 -66.64 23.01
CA ARG A 180 -74.19 -66.36 23.32
C ARG A 180 -74.66 -64.97 22.83
N CYS A 181 -74.08 -64.43 21.77
CA CYS A 181 -74.76 -63.36 21.03
C CYS A 181 -75.80 -63.99 20.09
N PRO A 182 -77.09 -63.60 20.16
CA PRO A 182 -78.13 -64.05 19.23
C PRO A 182 -77.85 -63.61 17.78
#